data_AF-A0A0B3RGD1-F1
#
_entry.id   AF-A0A0B3RGD1-F1
#
_cell.length_a   1.000
_cell.length_b   1.000
_cell.length_c   1.000
_cell.angle_alpha   90.00
_cell.angle_beta   90.00
_cell.angle_gamma   90.00
#
_symmetry.space_group_name_H-M   'P 1'
#
loop_
_entity.id
_entity.type
_entity.pdbx_description
1 polymer ?
#
loop_
_entity_poly.entity_id
_entity_poly.type
_entity_poly.pdbx_seq_one_letter_code
_entity_poly.pdbx_strand_id
1 'polypeptide(L)'
;MTTLEDLRNARQAELRLAQAQVALCDALMKHARTLEADRLAMDVETDSKGKLSIMLRLDNTAAPISAPAATKPGDWTDDEDMTLLAEAEKGTPVKQIAARVGRSWQAVAKRLKTLKQAQDEESGEPEPTPAPAPAASPAATTRDPGETGLAISLDGLGTIREKAAERRMRAIGYPAPHSPQSDLKLVESIMRGDGMSHAANKAGIHKNDASQRWKSLMPEVTIENQTALLTVLRLRDELDRASGQAA
;
A
#
# COMPACT_ATOMS: atom_id res chain seq x y z
N MET A 1 -7.93 53.54 19.95
CA MET A 1 -8.77 54.08 18.86
C MET A 1 -8.55 53.19 17.66
N THR A 2 -9.58 52.47 17.21
CA THR A 2 -9.53 51.63 15.99
C THR A 2 -9.41 52.56 14.79
N THR A 3 -8.42 52.36 13.93
CA THR A 3 -8.20 53.24 12.78
C THR A 3 -9.17 52.88 11.65
N LEU A 4 -9.41 53.81 10.73
CA LEU A 4 -10.22 53.55 9.52
C LEU A 4 -9.61 52.43 8.67
N GLU A 5 -8.28 52.31 8.71
CA GLU A 5 -7.52 51.25 8.04
C GLU A 5 -7.81 49.87 8.64
N ASP A 6 -7.90 49.77 9.97
CA ASP A 6 -8.29 48.53 10.66
C ASP A 6 -9.69 48.06 10.23
N LEU A 7 -10.66 48.98 10.13
CA LEU A 7 -12.02 48.68 9.68
C LEU A 7 -12.05 48.21 8.21
N ARG A 8 -11.25 48.83 7.34
CA ARG A 8 -11.12 48.43 5.94
C ARG A 8 -10.51 47.04 5.82
N ASN A 9 -9.46 46.75 6.60
CA ASN A 9 -8.80 45.45 6.63
C ASN A 9 -9.75 44.35 7.14
N ALA A 10 -10.53 44.64 8.19
CA ALA A 10 -11.55 43.72 8.70
C ALA A 10 -12.62 43.42 7.64
N ARG A 11 -13.15 44.45 6.96
CA ARG A 11 -14.14 44.26 5.89
C ARG A 11 -13.59 43.45 4.71
N GLN A 12 -12.33 43.66 4.36
CA GLN A 12 -11.68 42.91 3.29
C GLN A 12 -11.44 41.45 3.69
N ALA A 13 -11.14 41.18 4.97
CA ALA A 13 -11.05 39.82 5.49
C ALA A 13 -12.41 39.10 5.46
N GLU A 14 -13.50 39.77 5.85
CA GLU A 14 -14.87 39.25 5.74
C GLU A 14 -15.22 38.88 4.28
N LEU A 15 -14.90 39.75 3.33
CA LEU A 15 -15.17 39.51 1.91
C LEU A 15 -14.40 38.29 1.38
N ARG A 16 -13.12 38.15 1.76
CA ARG A 16 -12.31 36.98 1.38
C ARG A 16 -12.87 35.69 1.97
N LEU A 17 -13.34 35.73 3.22
CA LEU A 17 -13.97 34.57 3.86
C LEU A 17 -15.25 34.15 3.13
N ALA A 18 -16.11 35.11 2.77
CA ALA A 18 -17.32 34.84 1.99
C ALA A 18 -17.01 34.25 0.61
N GLN A 19 -15.99 34.77 -0.08
CA GLN A 19 -15.53 34.23 -1.37
C GLN A 19 -15.01 32.79 -1.24
N ALA A 20 -14.24 32.50 -0.19
CA ALA A 20 -13.75 31.15 0.08
C ALA A 20 -14.90 30.16 0.37
N GLN A 21 -15.94 30.60 1.08
CA GLN A 21 -17.14 29.78 1.33
C GLN A 21 -17.90 29.45 0.04
N VAL A 22 -18.08 30.42 -0.86
CA VAL A 22 -18.72 30.18 -2.16
C VAL A 22 -17.92 29.16 -2.99
N ALA A 23 -16.59 29.34 -3.07
CA ALA A 23 -15.72 28.43 -3.80
C ALA A 23 -15.76 26.99 -3.24
N LEU A 24 -15.85 26.85 -1.92
CA LEU A 24 -16.00 25.54 -1.26
C LEU A 24 -17.34 24.89 -1.62
N CYS A 25 -18.44 25.63 -1.58
CA CYS A 25 -19.76 25.12 -1.96
C CYS A 25 -19.78 24.66 -3.43
N ASP A 26 -19.20 25.43 -4.35
CA ASP A 26 -19.10 25.06 -5.76
C ASP A 26 -18.30 23.78 -5.97
N ALA A 27 -17.18 23.63 -5.24
CA ALA A 27 -16.37 22.41 -5.29
C ALA A 27 -17.12 21.18 -4.76
N LEU A 28 -17.88 21.33 -3.66
CA LEU A 28 -18.71 20.27 -3.11
C LEU A 28 -19.84 19.87 -4.05
N MET A 29 -20.52 20.85 -4.65
CA MET A 29 -21.58 20.59 -5.64
C MET A 29 -21.03 19.88 -6.89
N LYS A 30 -19.82 20.24 -7.33
CA LYS A 30 -19.14 19.53 -8.42
C LYS A 30 -18.83 18.09 -8.04
N HIS A 31 -18.34 17.84 -6.83
CA HIS A 31 -18.12 16.48 -6.33
C HIS A 31 -19.41 15.68 -6.20
N ALA A 32 -20.51 16.30 -5.76
CA ALA A 32 -21.82 15.65 -5.66
C ALA A 32 -22.25 15.07 -7.02
N ARG A 33 -22.14 15.86 -8.09
CA ARG A 33 -22.46 15.41 -9.46
C ARG A 33 -21.57 14.26 -9.93
N THR A 34 -20.30 14.25 -9.53
CA THR A 34 -19.40 13.12 -9.83
C THR A 34 -19.85 11.87 -9.09
N LEU A 35 -20.23 12.00 -7.82
CA LEU A 35 -20.73 10.88 -7.01
C LEU A 35 -22.06 10.34 -7.51
N GLU A 36 -22.95 11.18 -8.04
CA GLU A 36 -24.21 10.76 -8.67
C GLU A 36 -23.95 9.83 -9.88
N ALA A 37 -22.89 10.10 -10.66
CA ALA A 37 -22.48 9.21 -11.74
C ALA A 37 -22.09 7.81 -11.22
N ASP A 38 -21.60 7.73 -9.98
CA ASP A 38 -21.24 6.50 -9.27
C ASP A 38 -22.41 5.90 -8.45
N ARG A 39 -23.64 6.43 -8.60
CA ARG A 39 -24.85 6.04 -7.83
C ARG A 39 -24.75 6.32 -6.33
N LEU A 40 -23.97 7.32 -5.95
CA LEU A 40 -23.90 7.85 -4.59
C LEU A 40 -24.61 9.20 -4.56
N ALA A 41 -25.64 9.34 -3.72
CA ALA A 41 -26.32 10.61 -3.52
C ALA A 41 -25.60 11.38 -2.41
N MET A 42 -25.24 12.64 -2.68
CA MET A 42 -24.68 13.55 -1.67
C MET A 42 -25.61 14.75 -1.51
N ASP A 43 -26.30 14.80 -0.37
CA ASP A 43 -27.13 15.94 0.00
C ASP A 43 -26.27 16.95 0.78
N VAL A 44 -26.19 18.18 0.28
CA VAL A 44 -25.49 19.30 0.94
C VAL A 44 -26.55 20.28 1.43
N GLU A 45 -26.69 20.42 2.74
CA GLU A 45 -27.62 21.36 3.37
C GLU A 45 -26.83 22.43 4.14
N THR A 46 -27.18 23.70 3.96
CA THR A 46 -26.73 24.80 4.82
C THR A 46 -27.84 25.20 5.77
N ASP A 47 -27.57 25.19 7.07
CA ASP A 47 -28.53 25.66 8.07
C ASP A 47 -28.63 27.19 8.11
N SER A 48 -29.65 27.72 8.80
CA SER A 48 -29.86 29.16 8.98
C SER A 48 -28.76 29.87 9.79
N LYS A 49 -27.81 29.12 10.36
CA LYS A 49 -26.64 29.62 11.09
C LYS A 49 -25.35 29.55 10.25
N GLY A 50 -25.44 29.14 8.98
CA GLY A 50 -24.31 29.01 8.07
C GLY A 50 -23.46 27.76 8.30
N LYS A 51 -23.94 26.79 9.08
CA LYS A 51 -23.29 25.48 9.22
C LYS A 51 -23.64 24.63 8.00
N LEU A 52 -22.60 24.09 7.37
CA LEU A 52 -22.71 23.19 6.24
C LEU A 52 -22.76 21.73 6.73
N SER A 53 -23.83 21.02 6.40
CA SER A 53 -24.04 19.60 6.70
C SER A 53 -24.00 18.80 5.39
N ILE A 54 -23.20 17.74 5.38
CA ILE A 54 -23.08 16.84 4.22
C ILE A 54 -23.61 15.48 4.65
N MET A 55 -24.67 15.01 3.99
CA MET A 55 -25.21 13.67 4.17
C MET A 55 -24.95 12.84 2.91
N LEU A 56 -24.18 11.77 3.07
CA LEU A 56 -23.96 10.78 2.02
C LEU A 56 -25.02 9.68 2.15
N ARG A 57 -25.84 9.51 1.11
CA ARG A 57 -26.84 8.45 1.01
C ARG A 57 -26.44 7.50 -0.12
N LEU A 58 -26.47 6.21 0.17
CA LEU A 58 -26.41 5.18 -0.85
C LEU A 58 -27.85 4.92 -1.32
N ASP A 59 -28.18 5.39 -2.52
CA ASP A 59 -29.46 5.07 -3.14
C ASP A 59 -29.46 3.59 -3.49
N ASN A 60 -29.94 2.78 -2.55
CA ASN A 60 -30.09 1.34 -2.73
C ASN A 60 -31.40 1.01 -3.48
N THR A 61 -31.86 1.89 -4.38
CA THR A 61 -32.95 1.68 -5.33
C THR A 61 -32.52 0.80 -6.52
N ALA A 62 -31.59 -0.12 -6.28
CA ALA A 62 -31.39 -1.23 -7.20
C ALA A 62 -32.66 -2.09 -7.19
N ALA A 63 -33.17 -2.41 -8.38
CA ALA A 63 -34.28 -3.33 -8.59
C ALA A 63 -34.19 -4.54 -7.64
N PRO A 64 -35.32 -5.04 -7.10
CA PRO A 64 -35.31 -6.13 -6.13
C PRO A 64 -34.41 -7.24 -6.66
N ILE A 65 -33.32 -7.48 -5.91
CA ILE A 65 -32.30 -8.45 -6.28
C ILE A 65 -33.05 -9.78 -6.38
N SER A 66 -33.20 -10.27 -7.62
CA SER A 66 -33.86 -11.53 -7.90
C SER A 66 -33.31 -12.56 -6.92
N ALA A 67 -34.21 -13.26 -6.22
CA ALA A 67 -33.87 -14.18 -5.15
C ALA A 67 -32.67 -15.05 -5.57
N PRO A 68 -31.65 -15.19 -4.71
CA PRO A 68 -30.41 -15.87 -5.06
C PRO A 68 -30.75 -17.27 -5.58
N ALA A 69 -30.38 -17.54 -6.83
CA ALA A 69 -30.53 -18.86 -7.41
C ALA A 69 -29.92 -19.90 -6.46
N ALA A 70 -30.64 -20.99 -6.20
CA ALA A 70 -30.21 -22.03 -5.28
C ALA A 70 -28.78 -22.46 -5.64
N THR A 71 -27.84 -22.24 -4.71
CA THR A 71 -26.42 -22.52 -4.93
C THR A 71 -26.23 -24.02 -5.12
N LYS A 72 -25.57 -24.43 -6.20
CA LYS A 72 -25.26 -25.84 -6.47
C LYS A 72 -24.27 -26.38 -5.43
N PRO A 73 -24.64 -27.35 -4.57
CA PRO A 73 -23.67 -28.08 -3.77
C PRO A 73 -22.98 -29.15 -4.65
N GLY A 74 -21.67 -29.33 -4.49
CA GLY A 74 -20.90 -30.34 -5.24
C GLY A 74 -19.43 -29.97 -5.41
N ASP A 75 -18.62 -30.90 -5.91
CA ASP A 75 -17.22 -30.67 -6.26
C ASP A 75 -17.08 -29.75 -7.47
N TRP A 76 -15.94 -29.06 -7.58
CA TRP A 76 -15.64 -28.17 -8.71
C TRP A 76 -15.27 -29.02 -9.93
N THR A 77 -15.87 -28.71 -11.07
CA THR A 77 -15.48 -29.34 -12.34
C THR A 77 -14.41 -28.53 -13.06
N ASP A 78 -13.63 -29.19 -13.92
CA ASP A 78 -12.58 -28.54 -14.71
C ASP A 78 -13.14 -27.40 -15.60
N ASP A 79 -14.35 -27.58 -16.14
CA ASP A 79 -15.05 -26.55 -16.92
C ASP A 79 -15.38 -25.30 -16.07
N GLU A 80 -15.78 -25.49 -14.80
CA GLU A 80 -16.04 -24.39 -13.87
C GLU A 80 -14.72 -23.65 -13.56
N ASP A 81 -13.63 -24.38 -13.33
CA ASP A 81 -12.31 -23.80 -13.05
C ASP A 81 -11.74 -23.03 -14.25
N MET A 82 -11.89 -23.56 -15.47
CA MET A 82 -11.53 -22.84 -16.70
C MET A 82 -12.34 -21.53 -16.84
N THR A 83 -13.65 -21.59 -16.57
CA THR A 83 -14.52 -20.41 -16.64
C THR A 83 -14.13 -19.38 -15.58
N LEU A 84 -13.79 -19.82 -14.37
CA LEU A 84 -13.32 -18.97 -13.27
C LEU A 84 -12.05 -18.20 -13.66
N LEU A 85 -11.04 -18.90 -14.17
CA LEU A 85 -9.77 -18.30 -14.57
C LEU A 85 -9.97 -17.30 -15.71
N ALA A 86 -10.71 -17.68 -16.76
CA ALA A 86 -10.95 -16.80 -17.91
C ALA A 86 -11.70 -15.52 -17.54
N GLU A 87 -12.70 -15.58 -16.65
CA GLU A 87 -13.42 -14.39 -16.20
C GLU A 87 -12.62 -13.55 -15.20
N ALA A 88 -11.78 -14.18 -14.37
CA ALA A 88 -10.89 -13.47 -13.46
C ALA A 88 -9.78 -12.71 -14.22
N GLU A 89 -9.28 -13.28 -15.32
CA GLU A 89 -8.31 -12.62 -16.21
C GLU A 89 -8.91 -11.41 -16.92
N LYS A 90 -10.20 -11.47 -17.28
CA LYS A 90 -10.97 -10.31 -17.81
C LYS A 90 -11.26 -9.23 -16.75
N GLY A 91 -10.95 -9.47 -15.48
CA GLY A 91 -11.25 -8.55 -14.37
C GLY A 91 -12.72 -8.53 -13.95
N THR A 92 -13.51 -9.55 -14.30
CA THR A 92 -14.92 -9.62 -13.90
C THR A 92 -15.06 -9.69 -12.37
N PRO A 93 -15.95 -8.91 -11.73
CA PRO A 93 -16.16 -8.98 -10.29
C PRO A 93 -16.64 -10.36 -9.83
N VAL A 94 -16.08 -10.87 -8.73
CA VAL A 94 -16.35 -12.23 -8.18
C VAL A 94 -17.85 -12.51 -7.99
N LYS A 95 -18.65 -11.51 -7.59
CA LYS A 95 -20.11 -11.66 -7.43
C LYS A 95 -20.82 -11.96 -8.76
N GLN A 96 -20.37 -11.37 -9.86
CA GLN A 96 -20.93 -11.63 -11.19
C GLN A 96 -20.53 -13.03 -11.69
N ILE A 97 -19.28 -13.42 -11.44
CA ILE A 97 -18.80 -14.79 -11.74
C ILE A 97 -19.64 -15.82 -10.98
N ALA A 98 -19.88 -15.59 -9.69
CA ALA A 98 -20.71 -16.45 -8.85
C ALA A 98 -22.14 -16.64 -9.38
N ALA A 99 -22.77 -15.55 -9.84
CA ALA A 99 -24.09 -15.62 -10.44
C ALA A 99 -24.10 -16.44 -11.75
N ARG A 100 -23.05 -16.33 -12.58
CA ARG A 100 -22.93 -17.10 -13.83
C ARG A 100 -22.70 -18.60 -13.59
N VAL A 101 -21.81 -18.95 -12.65
CA VAL A 101 -21.48 -20.35 -12.36
C VAL A 101 -22.57 -21.04 -11.50
N GLY A 102 -23.38 -20.25 -10.78
CA GLY A 102 -24.44 -20.79 -9.90
C GLY A 102 -23.89 -21.30 -8.56
N ARG A 103 -22.80 -20.71 -8.08
CA ARG A 103 -22.11 -21.03 -6.83
C ARG A 103 -22.12 -19.82 -5.90
N SER A 104 -21.86 -20.02 -4.61
CA SER A 104 -21.77 -18.90 -3.67
C SER A 104 -20.53 -18.06 -3.94
N TRP A 105 -20.63 -16.74 -3.73
CA TRP A 105 -19.50 -15.81 -3.95
C TRP A 105 -18.28 -16.17 -3.11
N GLN A 106 -18.48 -16.71 -1.90
CA GLN A 106 -17.41 -17.16 -1.02
C GLN A 106 -16.70 -18.40 -1.56
N ALA A 107 -17.45 -19.37 -2.11
CA ALA A 107 -16.87 -20.57 -2.70
C ALA A 107 -16.02 -20.22 -3.94
N VAL A 108 -16.53 -19.33 -4.79
CA VAL A 108 -15.83 -18.79 -5.97
C VAL A 108 -14.54 -18.09 -5.54
N ALA A 109 -14.61 -17.18 -4.56
CA ALA A 109 -13.44 -16.47 -4.06
C ALA A 109 -12.36 -17.42 -3.51
N LYS A 110 -12.78 -18.44 -2.75
CA LYS A 110 -11.89 -19.46 -2.21
C LYS A 110 -11.24 -20.29 -3.33
N ARG A 111 -12.04 -20.75 -4.30
CA ARG A 111 -11.53 -21.56 -5.43
C ARG A 111 -10.57 -20.77 -6.31
N LEU A 112 -10.90 -19.53 -6.67
CA LEU A 112 -10.00 -18.64 -7.42
C LEU A 112 -8.66 -18.43 -6.71
N LYS A 113 -8.66 -18.30 -5.38
CA LYS A 113 -7.41 -18.21 -4.61
C LYS A 113 -6.58 -19.49 -4.75
N THR A 114 -7.21 -20.66 -4.62
CA THR A 114 -6.51 -21.96 -4.77
C THR A 114 -5.97 -22.16 -6.18
N LEU A 115 -6.73 -21.81 -7.22
CA LEU A 115 -6.28 -21.92 -8.61
C LEU A 115 -5.09 -20.99 -8.91
N LYS A 116 -5.10 -19.76 -8.39
CA LYS A 116 -3.97 -18.83 -8.52
C LYS A 116 -2.73 -19.33 -7.79
N GLN A 117 -2.88 -19.90 -6.60
CA GLN A 117 -1.77 -20.51 -5.87
C GLN A 117 -1.18 -21.70 -6.64
N ALA A 118 -2.02 -22.55 -7.23
CA ALA A 118 -1.55 -23.66 -8.07
C ALA A 118 -0.83 -23.16 -9.34
N GLN A 119 -1.33 -22.10 -9.99
CA GLN A 119 -0.65 -21.48 -11.13
C GLN A 119 0.69 -20.84 -10.75
N ASP A 120 0.79 -20.22 -9.57
CA ASP A 120 2.03 -19.67 -9.05
C ASP A 120 3.05 -20.79 -8.74
N GLU A 121 2.59 -21.97 -8.28
CA GLU A 121 3.42 -23.15 -8.06
C GLU A 121 3.88 -23.81 -9.37
N GLU A 122 3.00 -23.90 -10.38
CA GLU A 122 3.31 -24.50 -11.68
C GLU A 122 4.15 -23.57 -12.58
N SER A 123 3.95 -22.25 -12.47
CA SER A 123 4.81 -21.23 -13.09
C SER A 123 6.07 -20.96 -12.28
N GLY A 124 6.21 -21.60 -11.11
CA GLY A 124 7.47 -21.71 -10.41
C GLY A 124 8.46 -22.40 -11.32
N GLU A 125 9.23 -21.59 -12.04
CA GLU A 125 10.36 -21.97 -12.87
C GLU A 125 11.07 -23.16 -12.21
N PRO A 126 11.18 -24.31 -12.92
CA PRO A 126 11.61 -25.57 -12.33
C PRO A 126 12.86 -25.30 -11.52
N GLU A 127 12.78 -25.60 -10.22
CA GLU A 127 13.89 -25.47 -9.28
C GLU A 127 15.15 -25.93 -10.03
N PRO A 128 16.14 -25.04 -10.24
CA PRO A 128 17.29 -25.36 -11.07
C PRO A 128 17.84 -26.67 -10.53
N THR A 129 17.80 -27.70 -11.38
CA THR A 129 18.22 -29.05 -11.04
C THR A 129 19.56 -28.89 -10.32
N PRO A 130 19.70 -29.34 -9.06
CA PRO A 130 20.84 -28.99 -8.23
C PRO A 130 22.09 -29.27 -9.03
N ALA A 131 22.77 -28.20 -9.46
CA ALA A 131 23.96 -28.32 -10.27
C ALA A 131 24.91 -29.25 -9.51
N PRO A 132 25.56 -30.20 -10.20
CA PRO A 132 26.47 -31.16 -9.57
C PRO A 132 27.40 -30.40 -8.62
N ALA A 133 27.43 -30.87 -7.37
CA ALA A 133 28.10 -30.23 -6.24
C ALA A 133 29.37 -29.50 -6.70
N PRO A 134 29.41 -28.16 -6.67
CA PRO A 134 30.60 -27.42 -7.07
C PRO A 134 31.76 -27.92 -6.23
N ALA A 135 32.80 -28.41 -6.91
CA ALA A 135 34.06 -28.76 -6.30
C ALA A 135 34.48 -27.63 -5.36
N ALA A 136 34.67 -27.99 -4.08
CA ALA A 136 35.00 -27.12 -2.95
C ALA A 136 35.50 -25.73 -3.38
N SER A 137 34.56 -24.78 -3.49
CA SER A 137 34.93 -23.39 -3.69
C SER A 137 35.82 -22.95 -2.53
N PRO A 138 36.90 -22.21 -2.82
CA PRO A 138 37.86 -21.77 -1.81
C PRO A 138 37.12 -21.05 -0.68
N ALA A 139 37.52 -21.38 0.56
CA ALA A 139 36.95 -20.87 1.80
C ALA A 139 36.45 -19.44 1.65
N ALA A 140 35.13 -19.26 1.75
CA ALA A 140 34.51 -17.96 1.77
C ALA A 140 35.20 -17.16 2.88
N THR A 141 36.01 -16.19 2.48
CA THR A 141 36.58 -15.20 3.38
C THR A 141 35.41 -14.61 4.14
N THR A 142 35.32 -14.92 5.43
CA THR A 142 34.47 -14.27 6.42
C THR A 142 34.90 -12.81 6.46
N ARG A 143 34.42 -12.02 5.49
CA ARG A 143 34.39 -10.57 5.61
C ARG A 143 33.51 -10.30 6.81
N ASP A 144 34.06 -9.58 7.77
CA ASP A 144 33.37 -9.20 8.99
C ASP A 144 32.05 -8.52 8.57
N PRO A 145 30.87 -9.10 8.90
CA PRO A 145 29.58 -8.59 8.44
C PRO A 145 29.28 -7.16 8.92
N GLY A 146 30.14 -6.58 9.76
CA GLY A 146 30.06 -5.19 10.20
C GLY A 146 30.63 -4.13 9.24
N GLU A 147 31.39 -4.50 8.20
CA GLU A 147 32.15 -3.52 7.40
C GLU A 147 31.50 -3.12 6.07
N THR A 148 30.17 -3.22 5.95
CA THR A 148 29.47 -2.47 4.90
C THR A 148 29.63 -0.99 5.24
N GLY A 149 30.39 -0.23 4.46
CA GLY A 149 30.75 1.19 4.67
C GLY A 149 29.58 2.19 4.70
N LEU A 150 28.36 1.71 4.95
CA LEU A 150 27.09 2.44 4.96
C LEU A 150 26.53 2.59 6.39
N ALA A 151 27.33 2.35 7.42
CA ALA A 151 26.92 2.47 8.80
C ALA A 151 26.92 3.95 9.25
N ILE A 152 25.79 4.44 9.75
CA ILE A 152 25.67 5.81 10.28
C ILE A 152 26.22 5.84 11.71
N SER A 153 27.03 6.82 12.08
CA SER A 153 27.47 6.98 13.47
C SER A 153 26.28 7.11 14.42
N LEU A 154 26.25 6.29 15.49
CA LEU A 154 25.16 6.28 16.46
C LEU A 154 25.04 7.60 17.23
N ASP A 155 26.12 8.37 17.33
CA ASP A 155 26.14 9.66 18.01
C ASP A 155 25.48 10.77 17.16
N GLY A 156 25.39 10.57 15.85
CA GLY A 156 24.67 11.49 14.94
C GLY A 156 23.16 11.31 14.94
N LEU A 157 22.62 10.28 15.61
CA LEU A 157 21.18 10.01 15.68
C LEU A 157 20.56 10.66 16.92
N GLY A 158 19.46 11.38 16.72
CA GLY A 158 18.84 12.23 17.73
C GLY A 158 18.07 11.46 18.79
N THR A 159 17.50 10.30 18.45
CA THR A 159 16.62 9.55 19.35
C THR A 159 17.10 8.14 19.67
N ILE A 160 16.69 7.59 20.83
CA ILE A 160 16.99 6.20 21.22
C ILE A 160 16.40 5.22 20.20
N ARG A 161 15.24 5.53 19.62
CA ARG A 161 14.57 4.69 18.61
C ARG A 161 15.33 4.64 17.30
N GLU A 162 15.87 5.77 16.83
CA GLU A 162 16.75 5.81 15.65
C GLU A 162 18.01 4.97 15.89
N LYS A 163 18.65 5.11 17.07
CA LYS A 163 19.82 4.29 17.44
C LYS A 163 19.48 2.79 17.46
N ALA A 164 18.31 2.43 17.96
CA ALA A 164 17.83 1.04 17.96
C ALA A 164 17.57 0.53 16.53
N ALA A 165 16.96 1.34 15.66
CA ALA A 165 16.74 0.99 14.26
C ALA A 165 18.07 0.78 13.52
N GLU A 166 19.04 1.68 13.70
CA GLU A 166 20.37 1.58 13.09
C GLU A 166 21.13 0.33 13.56
N ARG A 167 21.13 0.03 14.86
CA ARG A 167 21.72 -1.21 15.39
C ARG A 167 21.08 -2.45 14.79
N ARG A 168 19.75 -2.44 14.64
CA ARG A 168 19.01 -3.55 14.04
C ARG A 168 19.36 -3.72 12.57
N MET A 169 19.43 -2.65 11.80
CA MET A 169 19.82 -2.70 10.39
C MET A 169 21.24 -3.21 10.21
N ARG A 170 22.19 -2.81 11.08
CA ARG A 170 23.54 -3.40 11.10
C ARG A 170 23.52 -4.90 11.40
N ALA A 171 22.71 -5.33 12.37
CA ALA A 171 22.61 -6.73 12.74
C ALA A 171 21.98 -7.60 11.63
N ILE A 172 21.01 -7.07 10.88
CA ILE A 172 20.37 -7.76 9.76
C ILE A 172 21.29 -7.78 8.53
N GLY A 173 22.01 -6.68 8.28
CA GLY A 173 22.81 -6.49 7.07
C GLY A 173 21.98 -6.33 5.79
N TYR A 174 22.66 -6.38 4.66
CA TYR A 174 22.08 -6.26 3.32
C TYR A 174 22.50 -7.43 2.42
N PRO A 175 21.97 -8.63 2.65
CA PRO A 175 22.09 -9.70 1.67
C PRO A 175 21.31 -9.33 0.41
N ALA A 176 21.84 -9.68 -0.76
CA ALA A 176 21.09 -9.54 -2.02
C ALA A 176 19.72 -10.27 -1.90
N PRO A 177 18.62 -9.69 -2.41
CA PRO A 177 18.51 -8.49 -3.24
C PRO A 177 18.37 -7.17 -2.46
N HIS A 178 18.55 -7.17 -1.14
CA HIS A 178 18.29 -5.98 -0.32
C HIS A 178 19.42 -4.96 -0.40
N SER A 179 19.04 -3.69 -0.44
CA SER A 179 19.89 -2.50 -0.40
C SER A 179 19.22 -1.42 0.46
N PRO A 180 19.95 -0.39 0.92
CA PRO A 180 19.32 0.76 1.59
C PRO A 180 18.21 1.40 0.74
N GLN A 181 18.40 1.50 -0.58
CA GLN A 181 17.41 2.06 -1.52
C GLN A 181 16.16 1.20 -1.61
N SER A 182 16.32 -0.11 -1.76
CA SER A 182 15.16 -1.00 -1.88
C SER A 182 14.36 -1.04 -0.57
N ASP A 183 15.05 -1.06 0.58
CA ASP A 183 14.41 -1.00 1.89
C ASP A 183 13.71 0.35 2.11
N LEU A 184 14.33 1.47 1.72
CA LEU A 184 13.70 2.80 1.79
C LEU A 184 12.40 2.84 0.97
N LYS A 185 12.43 2.38 -0.28
CA LYS A 185 11.24 2.30 -1.15
C LYS A 185 10.15 1.42 -0.54
N LEU A 186 10.52 0.29 0.05
CA LEU A 186 9.60 -0.63 0.71
C LEU A 186 8.89 0.06 1.89
N VAL A 187 9.67 0.66 2.80
CA VAL A 187 9.14 1.33 4.00
C VAL A 187 8.27 2.54 3.63
N GLU A 188 8.70 3.38 2.70
CA GLU A 188 7.92 4.55 2.26
C GLU A 188 6.58 4.17 1.63
N SER A 189 6.55 3.09 0.84
CA SER A 189 5.32 2.60 0.23
C SER A 189 4.35 2.08 1.30
N ILE A 190 4.83 1.26 2.25
CA ILE A 190 3.99 0.72 3.34
C ILE A 190 3.45 1.86 4.22
N MET A 191 4.27 2.85 4.59
CA MET A 191 3.83 3.98 5.40
C MET A 191 2.79 4.87 4.71
N ARG A 192 2.77 4.90 3.37
CA ARG A 192 1.72 5.57 2.59
C ARG A 192 0.39 4.82 2.60
N GLY A 193 0.38 3.57 3.09
CA GLY A 193 -0.76 2.67 3.02
C GLY A 193 -0.79 1.81 1.75
N ASP A 194 0.30 1.79 0.97
CA ASP A 194 0.38 0.87 -0.16
C ASP A 194 0.41 -0.58 0.38
N GLY A 195 -0.38 -1.46 -0.22
CA GLY A 195 -0.35 -2.88 0.13
C GLY A 195 1.01 -3.52 -0.14
N MET A 196 1.37 -4.56 0.64
CA MET A 196 2.69 -5.22 0.58
C MET A 196 3.11 -5.65 -0.84
N SER A 197 2.19 -6.16 -1.66
CA SER A 197 2.52 -6.55 -3.06
C SER A 197 3.00 -5.34 -3.89
N HIS A 198 2.35 -4.18 -3.73
CA HIS A 198 2.71 -2.97 -4.46
C HIS A 198 4.03 -2.39 -3.96
N ALA A 199 4.23 -2.40 -2.63
CA ALA A 199 5.47 -1.98 -2.01
C ALA A 199 6.67 -2.85 -2.43
N ALA A 200 6.48 -4.17 -2.50
CA ALA A 200 7.48 -5.12 -2.97
C ALA A 200 7.87 -4.87 -4.44
N ASN A 201 6.89 -4.70 -5.33
CA ASN A 201 7.14 -4.34 -6.73
C ASN A 201 7.92 -3.03 -6.88
N LYS A 202 7.57 -1.98 -6.13
CA LYS A 202 8.32 -0.71 -6.15
C LYS A 202 9.77 -0.86 -5.66
N ALA A 203 9.98 -1.72 -4.67
CA ALA A 203 11.30 -2.02 -4.14
C ALA A 203 12.14 -2.92 -5.06
N GLY A 204 11.53 -3.54 -6.08
CA GLY A 204 12.19 -4.52 -6.94
C GLY A 204 12.53 -5.81 -6.22
N ILE A 205 11.75 -6.17 -5.18
CA ILE A 205 11.96 -7.36 -4.36
C ILE A 205 10.74 -8.27 -4.49
N HIS A 206 10.96 -9.58 -4.44
CA HIS A 206 9.86 -10.55 -4.39
C HIS A 206 8.98 -10.34 -3.14
N LYS A 207 7.67 -10.54 -3.27
CA LYS A 207 6.69 -10.21 -2.21
C LYS A 207 6.96 -10.92 -0.89
N ASN A 208 7.34 -12.20 -0.94
CA ASN A 208 7.60 -12.99 0.27
C ASN A 208 8.84 -12.45 1.01
N ASP A 209 9.90 -12.12 0.27
CA ASP A 209 11.13 -11.56 0.82
C ASP A 209 10.88 -10.17 1.40
N ALA A 210 10.12 -9.32 0.71
CA ALA A 210 9.70 -8.02 1.23
C ALA A 210 8.92 -8.16 2.55
N SER A 211 8.04 -9.16 2.67
CA SER A 211 7.29 -9.41 3.90
C SER A 211 8.19 -9.89 5.05
N GLN A 212 9.14 -10.79 4.78
CA GLN A 212 10.10 -11.24 5.78
C GLN A 212 11.02 -10.08 6.19
N ARG A 213 11.53 -9.32 5.22
CA ARG A 213 12.37 -8.14 5.42
C ARG A 213 11.67 -7.11 6.29
N TRP A 214 10.40 -6.82 6.02
CA TRP A 214 9.61 -5.90 6.84
C TRP A 214 9.50 -6.36 8.29
N LYS A 215 9.24 -7.65 8.54
CA LYS A 215 9.19 -8.21 9.91
C LYS A 215 10.53 -8.09 10.64
N SER A 216 11.63 -8.33 9.92
CA SER A 216 12.98 -8.20 10.49
C SER A 216 13.30 -6.74 10.81
N LEU A 217 12.99 -5.80 9.92
CA LEU A 217 13.20 -4.36 10.15
C LEU A 217 12.29 -3.82 11.28
N MET A 218 11.05 -4.31 11.35
CA MET A 218 9.97 -3.82 12.21
C MET A 218 9.30 -4.96 12.99
N PRO A 219 9.92 -5.46 14.08
CA PRO A 219 9.31 -6.46 14.96
C PRO A 219 8.12 -5.89 15.73
N GLU A 220 8.15 -4.59 16.05
CA GLU A 220 7.05 -3.85 16.69
C GLU A 220 6.59 -2.72 15.76
N VAL A 221 5.38 -2.87 15.21
CA VAL A 221 4.81 -1.95 14.23
C VAL A 221 4.10 -0.78 14.96
N THR A 222 4.88 0.22 15.35
CA THR A 222 4.38 1.48 15.91
C THR A 222 4.77 2.67 15.02
N ILE A 223 4.01 3.77 15.09
CA ILE A 223 4.25 4.97 14.28
C ILE A 223 5.64 5.56 14.57
N GLU A 224 6.05 5.57 15.84
CA GLU A 224 7.34 6.09 16.27
C GLU A 224 8.50 5.24 15.75
N ASN A 225 8.35 3.90 15.76
CA ASN A 225 9.36 2.99 15.22
C ASN A 225 9.47 3.11 13.70
N GLN A 226 8.34 3.25 13.00
CA GLN A 226 8.31 3.46 11.55
C GLN A 226 9.02 4.77 11.17
N THR A 227 8.74 5.85 11.91
CA THR A 227 9.35 7.16 11.68
C THR A 227 10.86 7.12 11.92
N ALA A 228 11.29 6.49 13.02
CA ALA A 228 12.71 6.31 13.33
C ALA A 228 13.44 5.48 12.27
N LEU A 229 12.84 4.39 11.81
CA LEU A 229 13.40 3.55 10.74
C LEU A 229 13.51 4.33 9.42
N LEU A 230 12.49 5.09 9.06
CA LEU A 230 12.50 5.90 7.84
C LEU A 230 13.60 6.96 7.86
N THR A 231 13.81 7.64 9.00
CA THR A 231 14.91 8.60 9.18
C THR A 231 16.26 7.95 8.95
N VAL A 232 16.50 6.79 9.57
CA VAL A 232 17.78 6.05 9.42
C VAL A 232 17.99 5.59 7.97
N LEU A 233 16.96 5.07 7.31
CA LEU A 233 17.06 4.64 5.90
C LEU A 233 17.38 5.78 4.95
N ARG A 234 16.81 6.97 5.16
CA ARG A 234 17.11 8.17 4.35
C ARG A 234 18.57 8.61 4.49
N LEU A 235 19.06 8.65 5.72
CA LEU A 235 20.47 8.98 6.00
C LEU A 235 21.42 7.97 5.35
N ARG A 236 21.08 6.67 5.35
CA ARG A 236 21.89 5.64 4.69
C ARG A 236 21.89 5.78 3.17
N ASP A 237 20.73 6.06 2.58
CA ASP A 237 20.63 6.29 1.14
C ASP A 237 21.43 7.53 0.70
N GLU A 238 21.42 8.60 1.51
CA GLU A 238 22.27 9.78 1.29
C GLU A 238 23.77 9.43 1.33
N LEU A 239 24.21 8.64 2.33
CA LEU A 239 25.59 8.17 2.44
C LEU A 239 26.01 7.27 1.27
N ASP A 240 25.12 6.38 0.83
CA ASP A 240 25.37 5.49 -0.31
C ASP A 240 25.53 6.28 -1.61
N ARG A 241 24.66 7.26 -1.85
CA ARG A 241 24.78 8.18 -3.00
C ARG A 241 26.05 9.01 -2.95
N ALA A 242 26.45 9.49 -1.77
CA ALA A 242 27.69 10.24 -1.59
C ALA A 242 28.92 9.37 -1.85
N SER A 243 28.89 8.11 -1.42
CA SER A 243 29.98 7.14 -1.63
C SER A 243 30.11 6.73 -3.09
N GLY A 244 28.99 6.58 -3.81
CA GLY A 244 28.98 6.24 -5.23
C GLY A 244 29.45 7.36 -6.17
N GLN A 245 29.40 8.62 -5.74
CA GLN A 245 29.96 9.76 -6.51
C GLN A 245 31.48 9.90 -6.38
N ALA A 246 32.08 9.28 -5.36
CA ALA A 246 33.51 9.38 -5.09
C ALA A 246 34.34 8.27 -5.77
N ALA A 247 33.67 7.25 -6.34
CA ALA A 247 34.27 6.13 -7.06
C ALA A 247 34.30 6.38 -8.57
#